data_AF-A0A7C3BNZ2-F1
#
_entry.id   AF-A0A7C3BNZ2-F1
#
_cell.length_a   1.000
_cell.length_b   1.000
_cell.length_c   1.000
_cell.angle_alpha   90.00
_cell.angle_beta   90.00
_cell.angle_gamma   90.00
#
_symmetry.space_group_name_H-M   'P 1'
#
loop_
_entity.id
_entity.type
_entity.pdbx_description
1 polymer ?
#
loop_
_entity_poly.entity_id
_entity_poly.type
_entity_poly.pdbx_seq_one_letter_code
_entity_poly.pdbx_strand_id
1 'polypeptide(L)'
;MRVQAIVAYDGTEYRGFQIQEDVPTIQGELERVLTQLTTVPTRILAAGRTDAGVHAEGQVIAFDPIWRHSLGDLHRGMNALLPKQIAIKKLERVARDFHPRFDAVRRSYRYRIYRAAVRNPLVSRYSLHVPGKLSVPAMQRAAEALLGIHDFGAFGSPPQGDVTIREVFEAAWQRIDDWLIFDIVANAFLYRMVRILVGTMLRVGYNSLRAEKFQEMLWTGERRNAGPAVAAQGLTLRAVIY
;
A
#
# COMPACT_ATOMS: atom_id res chain seq x y z
N MET A 1 24.25 12.08 -7.72
CA MET A 1 24.33 10.61 -7.51
C MET A 1 22.91 10.13 -7.28
N ARG A 2 22.52 8.95 -7.78
CA ARG A 2 21.19 8.41 -7.48
C ARG A 2 21.23 7.64 -6.17
N VAL A 3 20.29 7.96 -5.29
CA VAL A 3 20.13 7.30 -3.99
C VAL A 3 18.74 6.70 -3.92
N GLN A 4 18.66 5.45 -3.46
CA GLN A 4 17.42 4.78 -3.09
C GLN A 4 17.27 4.81 -1.57
N ALA A 5 16.04 5.05 -1.10
CA ALA A 5 15.69 4.89 0.31
C ALA A 5 14.50 3.94 0.48
N ILE A 6 14.58 3.06 1.49
CA ILE A 6 13.44 2.29 1.98
C ILE A 6 12.83 3.07 3.14
N VAL A 7 11.55 3.43 3.00
CA VAL A 7 10.82 4.29 3.93
C VAL A 7 9.69 3.49 4.57
N ALA A 8 9.62 3.54 5.90
CA ALA A 8 8.43 3.15 6.64
C ALA A 8 7.70 4.39 7.12
N TYR A 9 6.37 4.32 7.12
CA TYR A 9 5.55 5.36 7.70
C TYR A 9 4.20 4.88 8.22
N ASP A 10 3.76 5.58 9.25
CA ASP A 10 2.39 5.59 9.72
C ASP A 10 1.60 6.70 9.01
N GLY A 11 0.71 6.31 8.09
CA GLY A 11 -0.07 7.23 7.28
C GLY A 11 -1.30 7.85 7.96
N THR A 12 -1.62 7.54 9.22
CA THR A 12 -2.89 7.97 9.86
C THR A 12 -3.12 9.49 9.78
N GLU A 13 -2.09 10.29 10.04
CA GLU A 13 -2.19 11.77 10.10
C GLU A 13 -1.93 12.44 8.74
N TYR A 14 -1.75 11.66 7.67
CA TYR A 14 -1.33 12.17 6.37
C TYR A 14 -2.43 11.99 5.32
N ARG A 15 -2.56 12.97 4.42
CA ARG A 15 -3.49 12.93 3.27
C ARG A 15 -2.93 12.17 2.08
N GLY A 16 -2.19 11.09 2.38
CA GLY A 16 -1.61 10.17 1.42
C GLY A 16 -0.13 10.46 1.18
N PHE A 17 0.42 9.73 0.20
CA PHE A 17 1.84 9.88 -0.12
C PHE A 17 2.14 11.19 -0.85
N GLN A 18 1.43 11.46 -1.94
CA GLN A 18 1.76 12.51 -2.89
C GLN A 18 1.44 13.90 -2.32
N ILE A 19 2.34 14.86 -2.54
CA ILE A 19 2.14 16.28 -2.22
C ILE A 19 0.81 16.78 -2.79
N GLN A 20 0.07 17.49 -1.94
CA GLN A 20 -1.15 18.21 -2.20
C GLN A 20 -1.05 19.56 -1.49
N GLU A 21 -1.82 20.54 -1.96
CA GLU A 21 -1.85 21.88 -1.37
C GLU A 21 -2.47 21.83 0.04
N ASP A 22 -1.86 22.56 0.97
CA ASP A 22 -2.34 22.80 2.34
C ASP A 22 -2.65 21.58 3.23
N VAL A 23 -2.10 20.40 2.92
CA VAL A 23 -2.28 19.20 3.73
C VAL A 23 -0.98 18.42 3.97
N PRO A 24 -0.81 17.79 5.14
CA PRO A 24 0.37 16.98 5.43
C PRO A 24 0.40 15.73 4.54
N THR A 25 1.54 15.48 3.90
CA THR A 25 1.76 14.32 3.02
C THR A 25 3.13 13.70 3.30
N ILE A 26 3.26 12.40 3.04
CA ILE A 26 4.54 11.70 3.28
C ILE A 26 5.65 12.26 2.38
N GLN A 27 5.36 12.49 1.10
CA GLN A 27 6.30 13.09 0.16
C GLN A 27 6.71 14.50 0.60
N GLY A 28 5.76 15.32 1.08
CA GLY A 28 6.05 16.66 1.56
C GLY A 28 7.05 16.67 2.71
N GLU A 29 6.86 15.82 3.71
CA GLU A 29 7.81 15.72 4.84
C GLU A 29 9.20 15.22 4.41
N LEU A 30 9.25 14.22 3.53
CA LEU A 30 10.51 13.69 3.01
C LEU A 30 11.28 14.77 2.22
N GLU A 31 10.61 15.48 1.32
CA GLU A 31 11.22 16.54 0.52
C GLU A 31 11.60 17.76 1.37
N ARG A 32 10.81 18.10 2.40
CA ARG A 32 11.13 19.16 3.37
C ARG A 32 12.43 18.86 4.09
N VAL A 33 12.56 17.66 4.67
CA VAL A 33 13.77 17.25 5.40
C VAL A 33 14.97 17.14 4.46
N LEU A 34 14.81 16.58 3.26
CA LEU A 34 15.88 16.53 2.27
C LEU A 34 16.37 17.93 1.92
N THR A 35 15.45 18.85 1.60
CA THR A 35 15.79 20.24 1.27
C THR A 35 16.47 20.96 2.43
N GLN A 36 16.04 20.71 3.67
CA GLN A 36 16.68 21.27 4.86
C GLN A 36 18.12 20.78 5.02
N LEU A 37 18.39 19.49 4.78
CA LEU A 37 19.73 18.91 4.90
C LEU A 37 20.64 19.31 3.73
N THR A 38 20.15 19.25 2.50
CA THR A 38 20.94 19.53 1.30
C THR A 38 21.03 21.02 0.99
N THR A 39 20.24 21.86 1.66
CA THR A 39 20.07 23.31 1.39
C THR A 39 19.56 23.64 -0.01
N VAL A 40 19.14 22.63 -0.78
CA VAL A 40 18.67 22.75 -2.17
C VAL A 40 17.36 21.97 -2.33
N PRO A 41 16.34 22.54 -2.99
CA PRO A 41 15.10 21.81 -3.27
C PRO A 41 15.37 20.44 -3.88
N THR A 42 15.00 19.38 -3.16
CA THR A 42 15.28 18.00 -3.55
C THR A 42 13.97 17.25 -3.73
N ARG A 43 13.64 16.90 -4.97
CA ARG A 43 12.44 16.12 -5.32
C ARG A 43 12.69 14.63 -5.20
N ILE A 44 11.64 13.88 -4.86
CA ILE A 44 11.69 12.42 -4.80
C ILE A 44 10.80 11.77 -5.86
N LEU A 45 11.23 10.62 -6.35
CA LEU A 45 10.42 9.65 -7.08
C LEU A 45 10.01 8.54 -6.12
N ALA A 46 8.84 7.94 -6.31
CA ALA A 46 8.34 6.86 -5.45
C ALA A 46 7.86 5.65 -6.26
N ALA A 47 7.96 4.46 -5.66
CA ALA A 47 7.57 3.20 -6.29
C ALA A 47 6.06 3.04 -6.49
N GLY A 48 5.28 3.69 -5.63
CA GLY A 48 3.83 3.78 -5.73
C GLY A 48 3.28 4.86 -4.79
N ARG A 49 2.10 5.36 -5.11
CA ARG A 49 1.36 6.29 -4.23
C ARG A 49 0.47 5.49 -3.29
N THR A 50 0.37 5.91 -2.04
CA THR A 50 -0.58 5.38 -1.07
C THR A 50 -1.67 6.41 -0.78
N ASP A 51 -2.89 5.95 -0.56
CA ASP A 51 -4.03 6.80 -0.22
C ASP A 51 -3.87 7.40 1.19
N ALA A 52 -4.66 8.43 1.50
CA ALA A 52 -4.78 8.96 2.85
C ALA A 52 -5.09 7.86 3.88
N GLY A 53 -4.34 7.84 4.98
CA GLY A 53 -4.48 6.84 6.04
C GLY A 53 -3.84 5.47 5.77
N VAL A 54 -3.23 5.23 4.59
CA VAL A 54 -2.54 3.96 4.30
C VAL A 54 -1.11 4.00 4.82
N HIS A 55 -0.64 2.91 5.43
CA HIS A 55 0.72 2.80 5.99
C HIS A 55 1.71 2.20 4.99
N ALA A 56 3.00 2.29 5.29
CA ALA A 56 4.02 1.51 4.61
C ALA A 56 5.11 1.03 5.56
N GLU A 57 5.64 -0.15 5.32
CA GLU A 57 6.81 -0.70 6.01
C GLU A 57 8.05 -0.73 5.11
N GLY A 58 7.85 -0.56 3.80
CA GLY A 58 8.89 -0.67 2.78
C GLY A 58 8.50 0.06 1.49
N GLN A 59 8.02 1.30 1.59
CA GLN A 59 7.93 2.18 0.43
C GLN A 59 9.34 2.46 -0.09
N VAL A 60 9.50 2.54 -1.42
CA VAL A 60 10.80 2.84 -2.01
C VAL A 60 10.73 4.17 -2.72
N ILE A 61 11.70 5.04 -2.40
CA ILE A 61 11.87 6.33 -3.05
C ILE A 61 13.26 6.41 -3.67
N ALA A 62 13.41 7.27 -4.68
CA ALA A 62 14.70 7.61 -5.25
C ALA A 62 14.84 9.12 -5.41
N PHE A 63 16.04 9.64 -5.22
CA PHE A 63 16.35 11.06 -5.34
C PHE A 63 17.83 11.30 -5.64
N ASP A 64 18.16 12.52 -6.02
CA ASP A 64 19.51 12.93 -6.40
C ASP A 64 20.00 14.06 -5.49
N PRO A 65 20.55 13.73 -4.31
CA PRO A 65 20.95 14.75 -3.35
C PRO A 65 22.27 15.41 -3.77
N ILE A 66 22.34 16.73 -3.58
CA ILE A 66 23.61 17.46 -3.51
C ILE A 66 24.10 17.32 -2.07
N TRP A 67 25.00 16.35 -1.83
CA TRP A 67 25.44 15.99 -0.48
C TRP A 67 26.91 15.60 -0.47
N ARG A 68 27.70 16.29 0.36
CA ARG A 68 29.16 16.12 0.46
C ARG A 68 29.61 15.13 1.54
N HIS A 69 28.75 14.84 2.51
CA HIS A 69 29.07 13.93 3.61
C HIS A 69 28.73 12.47 3.24
N SER A 70 28.92 11.54 4.17
CA SER A 70 28.61 10.13 3.90
C SER A 70 27.09 9.91 3.77
N LEU A 71 26.69 8.83 3.10
CA LEU A 71 25.28 8.41 3.11
C LEU A 71 24.80 8.03 4.51
N GLY A 72 25.70 7.56 5.38
CA GLY A 72 25.39 7.31 6.79
C GLY A 72 25.00 8.60 7.53
N ASP A 73 25.68 9.71 7.26
CA ASP A 73 25.33 11.01 7.84
C ASP A 73 23.98 11.51 7.33
N LEU A 74 23.70 11.34 6.02
CA LEU A 74 22.41 11.68 5.44
C LEU A 74 21.29 10.83 6.06
N HIS A 75 21.50 9.53 6.20
CA HIS A 75 20.54 8.61 6.81
C HIS A 75 20.21 8.98 8.26
N ARG A 76 21.24 9.27 9.08
CA ARG A 76 21.04 9.74 10.47
C ARG A 76 20.36 11.11 10.51
N GLY A 77 20.78 12.04 9.66
CA GLY A 77 20.20 13.38 9.58
C GLY A 77 18.73 13.35 9.20
N MET A 78 18.35 12.54 8.21
CA MET A 78 16.95 12.38 7.81
C MET A 78 16.10 11.85 8.96
N ASN A 79 16.53 10.77 9.62
CA ASN A 79 15.77 10.20 10.74
C ASN A 79 15.73 11.09 11.99
N ALA A 80 16.71 11.99 12.17
CA ALA A 80 16.71 12.96 13.26
C ALA A 80 15.70 14.11 13.04
N LEU A 81 15.41 14.46 11.77
CA LEU A 81 14.55 15.58 11.40
C LEU A 81 13.14 15.18 10.95
N LEU A 82 12.96 13.92 10.56
CA LEU A 82 11.65 13.40 10.19
C LEU A 82 10.73 13.29 11.42
N PRO A 83 9.42 13.48 11.25
CA PRO A 83 8.45 13.19 12.30
C PRO A 83 8.54 11.71 12.73
N LYS A 84 8.20 11.42 13.98
CA LYS A 84 8.23 10.04 14.55
C LYS A 84 7.43 9.00 13.75
N GLN A 85 6.50 9.44 12.91
CA GLN A 85 5.69 8.60 12.03
C GLN A 85 6.39 8.19 10.74
N ILE A 86 7.55 8.75 10.40
CA ILE A 86 8.27 8.46 9.14
C ILE A 86 9.72 8.12 9.47
N ALA A 87 10.20 6.99 8.95
CA ALA A 87 11.56 6.54 9.16
C ALA A 87 12.18 6.04 7.86
N ILE A 88 13.43 6.44 7.62
CA ILE A 88 14.29 5.85 6.59
C ILE A 88 14.92 4.59 7.19
N LYS A 89 14.54 3.42 6.70
CA LYS A 89 15.07 2.12 7.14
C LYS A 89 16.43 1.81 6.51
N LYS A 90 16.60 2.15 5.24
CA LYS A 90 17.82 1.89 4.47
C LYS A 90 18.04 3.01 3.47
N LEU A 91 19.31 3.32 3.22
CA LEU A 91 19.75 4.27 2.21
C LEU A 91 20.92 3.67 1.43
N GLU A 92 20.86 3.65 0.10
CA GLU A 92 21.91 3.07 -0.73
C GLU A 92 22.10 3.81 -2.05
N ARG A 93 23.32 3.76 -2.61
CA ARG A 93 23.59 4.22 -3.97
C ARG A 93 23.08 3.19 -4.95
N VAL A 94 22.45 3.65 -6.01
CA VAL A 94 21.93 2.81 -7.09
C VAL A 94 22.39 3.34 -8.45
N ALA A 95 22.08 2.58 -9.52
CA ALA A 95 22.36 3.01 -10.89
C ALA A 95 21.69 4.37 -11.18
N ARG A 96 22.29 5.19 -12.05
CA ARG A 96 21.83 6.57 -12.29
C ARG A 96 20.43 6.62 -12.92
N ASP A 97 20.10 5.62 -13.71
CA ASP A 97 18.85 5.40 -14.43
C ASP A 97 17.78 4.69 -13.61
N PHE A 98 18.09 4.20 -12.40
CA PHE A 98 17.12 3.54 -11.54
C PHE A 98 15.86 4.40 -11.32
N HIS A 99 14.70 3.80 -11.59
CA HIS A 99 13.40 4.41 -11.39
C HIS A 99 12.53 3.55 -10.47
N PRO A 100 12.18 4.04 -9.25
CA PRO A 100 11.56 3.21 -8.22
C PRO A 100 10.18 2.66 -8.65
N ARG A 101 9.48 3.35 -9.55
CA ARG A 101 8.19 2.89 -10.09
C ARG A 101 8.32 1.90 -11.25
N PHE A 102 9.21 2.14 -12.20
CA PHE A 102 9.19 1.44 -13.49
C PHE A 102 10.05 0.18 -13.46
N ASP A 103 11.10 0.18 -12.64
CA ASP A 103 11.98 -0.98 -12.48
C ASP A 103 11.40 -2.01 -11.50
N ALA A 104 10.40 -1.61 -10.70
CA ALA A 104 9.81 -2.51 -9.72
C ALA A 104 8.97 -3.59 -10.42
N VAL A 105 9.30 -4.85 -10.14
CA VAL A 105 8.65 -6.04 -10.69
C VAL A 105 7.44 -6.48 -9.86
N ARG A 106 7.42 -6.21 -8.54
CA ARG A 106 6.31 -6.58 -7.66
C ARG A 106 6.10 -5.59 -6.52
N ARG A 107 4.86 -5.51 -6.04
CA ARG A 107 4.50 -4.86 -4.78
C ARG A 107 3.74 -5.84 -3.90
N SER A 108 4.02 -5.81 -2.61
CA SER A 108 3.32 -6.61 -1.61
C SER A 108 2.52 -5.69 -0.68
N TYR A 109 1.24 -5.99 -0.50
CA TYR A 109 0.38 -5.33 0.46
C TYR A 109 -0.16 -6.31 1.48
N ARG A 110 -0.37 -5.80 2.69
CA ARG A 110 -1.07 -6.48 3.77
C ARG A 110 -2.27 -5.67 4.19
N TYR A 111 -3.42 -6.33 4.33
CA TYR A 111 -4.59 -5.75 4.98
C TYR A 111 -4.87 -6.50 6.29
N ARG A 112 -5.01 -5.75 7.40
CA ARG A 112 -5.27 -6.32 8.73
C ARG A 112 -6.70 -6.04 9.18
N ILE A 113 -7.34 -7.11 9.64
CA ILE A 113 -8.67 -7.07 10.23
C ILE A 113 -8.57 -7.61 11.65
N TYR A 114 -9.05 -6.82 12.60
CA TYR A 114 -9.30 -7.26 13.96
C TYR A 114 -10.75 -7.72 14.07
N ARG A 115 -10.96 -9.04 14.10
CA ARG A 115 -12.27 -9.67 14.10
C ARG A 115 -12.62 -10.14 15.51
N ALA A 116 -13.22 -9.23 16.29
CA ALA A 116 -13.72 -9.49 17.64
C ALA A 116 -15.09 -8.83 17.85
N ALA A 117 -15.83 -9.27 18.86
CA ALA A 117 -17.14 -8.69 19.20
C ALA A 117 -17.04 -7.21 19.59
N VAL A 118 -15.96 -6.83 20.28
CA VAL A 118 -15.71 -5.47 20.75
C VAL A 118 -14.44 -4.94 20.11
N ARG A 119 -14.45 -3.65 19.73
CA ARG A 119 -13.29 -2.95 19.19
C ARG A 119 -12.13 -2.92 20.20
N ASN A 120 -10.90 -2.99 19.70
CA ASN A 120 -9.70 -2.78 20.53
C ASN A 120 -9.01 -1.46 20.13
N PRO A 121 -8.97 -0.45 21.00
CA PRO A 121 -8.40 0.87 20.69
C PRO A 121 -6.87 0.83 20.51
N LEU A 122 -6.17 -0.18 21.02
CA LEU A 122 -4.71 -0.29 20.91
C LEU A 122 -4.26 -0.70 19.50
N VAL A 123 -5.18 -1.22 18.69
CA VAL A 123 -4.86 -1.74 17.36
C VAL A 123 -5.69 -1.13 16.23
N SER A 124 -6.69 -0.31 16.58
CA SER A 124 -7.56 0.34 15.59
C SER A 124 -6.78 1.21 14.61
N ARG A 125 -5.63 1.74 15.03
CA ARG A 125 -4.76 2.56 14.19
C ARG A 125 -4.21 1.81 12.96
N TYR A 126 -4.08 0.48 13.04
CA TYR A 126 -3.44 -0.36 12.00
C TYR A 126 -4.34 -1.51 11.51
N SER A 127 -5.64 -1.46 11.83
CA SER A 127 -6.57 -2.53 11.48
C SER A 127 -8.00 -2.03 11.28
N LEU A 128 -8.75 -2.76 10.47
CA LEU A 128 -10.20 -2.62 10.41
C LEU A 128 -10.84 -3.51 11.48
N HIS A 129 -11.66 -2.93 12.35
CA HIS A 129 -12.51 -3.72 13.24
C HIS A 129 -13.69 -4.30 12.46
N VAL A 130 -13.88 -5.61 12.56
CA VAL A 130 -15.00 -6.30 11.90
C VAL A 130 -15.71 -7.19 12.94
N PRO A 131 -16.92 -6.81 13.39
CA PRO A 131 -17.67 -7.65 14.32
C PRO A 131 -18.30 -8.85 13.60
N GLY A 132 -18.40 -9.97 14.31
CA GLY A 132 -19.17 -11.12 13.86
C GLY A 132 -18.39 -12.22 13.16
N LYS A 133 -19.14 -13.23 12.70
CA LYS A 133 -18.58 -14.44 12.08
C LYS A 133 -18.42 -14.22 10.58
N LEU A 134 -17.26 -14.59 10.07
CA LEU A 134 -16.93 -14.59 8.64
C LEU A 134 -16.56 -16.00 8.21
N SER A 135 -17.06 -16.42 7.05
CA SER A 135 -16.58 -17.62 6.37
C SER A 135 -15.21 -17.36 5.73
N VAL A 136 -14.14 -17.54 6.52
CA VAL A 136 -12.76 -17.45 6.03
C VAL A 136 -12.51 -18.40 4.84
N PRO A 137 -13.01 -19.66 4.84
CA PRO A 137 -12.86 -20.52 3.66
C PRO A 137 -13.50 -19.96 2.39
N ALA A 138 -14.66 -19.29 2.50
CA ALA A 138 -15.29 -18.67 1.32
C ALA A 138 -14.50 -17.44 0.84
N MET A 139 -13.97 -16.64 1.76
CA MET A 139 -13.07 -15.52 1.44
C MET A 139 -11.78 -15.99 0.79
N GLN A 140 -11.23 -17.11 1.24
CA GLN A 140 -10.03 -17.72 0.68
C GLN A 140 -10.25 -18.21 -0.76
N ARG A 141 -11.38 -18.88 -1.04
CA ARG A 141 -11.76 -19.25 -2.42
C ARG A 141 -11.91 -18.04 -3.35
N ALA A 142 -12.43 -16.93 -2.84
CA ALA A 142 -12.50 -15.68 -3.61
C ALA A 142 -11.09 -15.10 -3.86
N ALA A 143 -10.19 -15.17 -2.87
CA ALA A 143 -8.80 -14.74 -3.03
C ALA A 143 -8.03 -15.57 -4.06
N GLU A 144 -8.23 -16.89 -4.08
CA GLU A 144 -7.60 -17.81 -5.06
C GLU A 144 -7.95 -17.46 -6.50
N ALA A 145 -9.19 -16.99 -6.75
CA ALA A 145 -9.61 -16.56 -8.07
C ALA A 145 -8.85 -15.32 -8.59
N LEU A 146 -8.15 -14.59 -7.72
CA LEU A 146 -7.37 -13.42 -8.10
C LEU A 146 -6.05 -13.79 -8.79
N LEU A 147 -5.53 -15.02 -8.57
CA LEU A 147 -4.22 -15.43 -9.05
C LEU A 147 -4.15 -15.45 -10.57
N GLY A 148 -3.01 -14.99 -11.12
CA GLY A 148 -2.79 -14.87 -12.55
C GLY A 148 -3.16 -13.50 -13.10
N ILE A 149 -3.42 -13.44 -14.41
CA ILE A 149 -3.64 -12.20 -15.17
C ILE A 149 -5.13 -11.99 -15.36
N HIS A 150 -5.66 -10.88 -14.84
CA HIS A 150 -7.09 -10.53 -14.96
C HIS A 150 -7.28 -9.04 -15.24
N ASP A 151 -8.47 -8.69 -15.74
CA ASP A 151 -8.95 -7.31 -15.76
C ASP A 151 -9.52 -6.93 -14.38
N PHE A 152 -8.85 -6.02 -13.67
CA PHE A 152 -9.28 -5.57 -12.36
C PHE A 152 -10.14 -4.30 -12.39
N GLY A 153 -10.71 -3.92 -13.52
CA GLY A 153 -11.54 -2.72 -13.68
C GLY A 153 -12.74 -2.66 -12.71
N ALA A 154 -13.31 -3.81 -12.34
CA ALA A 154 -14.36 -3.88 -11.32
C ALA A 154 -13.86 -3.40 -9.94
N PHE A 155 -12.56 -3.54 -9.68
CA PHE A 155 -11.94 -3.36 -8.37
C PHE A 155 -11.13 -2.09 -8.23
N GLY A 156 -10.97 -1.26 -9.27
CA GLY A 156 -10.24 -0.01 -9.15
C GLY A 156 -10.13 0.74 -10.45
N SER A 157 -9.41 1.85 -10.44
CA SER A 157 -9.11 2.63 -11.64
C SER A 157 -7.60 2.73 -11.88
N PRO A 158 -7.15 2.74 -13.14
CA PRO A 158 -5.74 2.93 -13.44
C PRO A 158 -5.26 4.29 -12.89
N PRO A 159 -4.10 4.37 -12.22
CA PRO A 159 -3.56 5.64 -11.76
C PRO A 159 -3.02 6.50 -12.93
N GLN A 160 -2.79 5.89 -14.10
CA GLN A 160 -2.36 6.54 -15.33
C GLN A 160 -2.73 5.65 -16.53
N GLY A 161 -3.20 6.27 -17.61
CA GLY A 161 -3.72 5.55 -18.80
C GLY A 161 -5.00 4.79 -18.49
N ASP A 162 -5.33 3.82 -19.34
CA ASP A 162 -6.63 3.10 -19.29
C ASP A 162 -6.48 1.60 -18.97
N VAL A 163 -5.26 1.11 -18.73
CA VAL A 163 -5.00 -0.32 -18.55
C VAL A 163 -5.33 -0.79 -17.13
N THR A 164 -6.34 -1.64 -17.02
CA THR A 164 -6.82 -2.27 -15.78
C THR A 164 -6.30 -3.69 -15.56
N ILE A 165 -5.61 -4.27 -16.54
CA ILE A 165 -5.07 -5.63 -16.46
C ILE A 165 -3.90 -5.69 -15.47
N ARG A 166 -3.94 -6.60 -14.50
CA ARG A 166 -2.85 -6.85 -13.55
C ARG A 166 -2.58 -8.34 -13.42
N GLU A 167 -1.37 -8.67 -12.99
CA GLU A 167 -0.96 -10.02 -12.64
C GLU A 167 -0.78 -10.12 -11.13
N VAL A 168 -1.53 -11.01 -10.50
CA VAL A 168 -1.42 -11.31 -9.06
C VAL A 168 -0.68 -12.62 -8.88
N PHE A 169 0.41 -12.58 -8.12
CA PHE A 169 1.28 -13.71 -7.82
C PHE A 169 0.87 -14.43 -6.54
N GLU A 170 0.35 -13.68 -5.56
CA GLU A 170 -0.08 -14.21 -4.27
C GLU A 170 -1.34 -13.48 -3.82
N ALA A 171 -2.30 -14.21 -3.26
CA ALA A 171 -3.50 -13.67 -2.62
C ALA A 171 -4.00 -14.68 -1.57
N ALA A 172 -3.79 -14.38 -0.29
CA ALA A 172 -4.07 -15.34 0.77
C ALA A 172 -4.60 -14.68 2.05
N TRP A 173 -5.58 -15.34 2.66
CA TRP A 173 -6.05 -15.06 4.00
C TRP A 173 -5.35 -15.94 5.02
N GLN A 174 -4.87 -15.33 6.09
CA GLN A 174 -4.35 -15.99 7.27
C GLN A 174 -5.22 -15.64 8.46
N ARG A 175 -5.54 -16.65 9.28
CA ARG A 175 -6.24 -16.48 10.55
C ARG A 175 -5.30 -16.78 11.70
N ILE A 176 -5.15 -15.82 12.60
CA ILE A 176 -4.35 -15.96 13.82
C ILE A 176 -5.18 -15.37 14.96
N ASP A 177 -5.79 -16.24 15.76
CA ASP A 177 -6.73 -15.83 16.82
C ASP A 177 -7.86 -14.91 16.30
N ASP A 178 -7.91 -13.67 16.80
CA ASP A 178 -8.83 -12.60 16.40
C ASP A 178 -8.40 -11.86 15.13
N TRP A 179 -7.21 -12.16 14.58
CA TRP A 179 -6.70 -11.52 13.38
C TRP A 179 -7.11 -12.27 12.12
N LEU A 180 -7.57 -11.50 11.15
CA LEU A 180 -7.60 -11.89 9.75
C LEU A 180 -6.64 -11.00 8.99
N ILE A 181 -5.66 -11.62 8.34
CA ILE A 181 -4.61 -10.94 7.59
C ILE A 181 -4.76 -11.36 6.14
N PHE A 182 -4.91 -10.38 5.25
CA PHE A 182 -4.90 -10.62 3.81
C PHE A 182 -3.59 -10.10 3.23
N ASP A 183 -2.80 -11.00 2.66
CA ASP A 183 -1.60 -10.65 1.91
C ASP A 183 -1.85 -10.80 0.42
N ILE A 184 -1.39 -9.82 -0.35
CA ILE A 184 -1.49 -9.82 -1.81
C ILE A 184 -0.21 -9.27 -2.44
N VAL A 185 0.27 -9.97 -3.48
CA VAL A 185 1.45 -9.59 -4.26
C VAL A 185 1.08 -9.54 -5.72
N ALA A 186 1.36 -8.41 -6.38
CA ALA A 186 1.06 -8.22 -7.79
C ALA A 186 2.14 -7.39 -8.49
N ASN A 187 2.15 -7.41 -9.81
CA ASN A 187 3.06 -6.57 -10.61
C ASN A 187 2.80 -5.07 -10.37
N ALA A 188 1.53 -4.70 -10.30
CA ALA A 188 1.04 -3.38 -9.94
C ALA A 188 -0.40 -3.47 -9.38
N PHE A 189 -0.90 -2.37 -8.82
CA PHE A 189 -2.26 -2.28 -8.31
C PHE A 189 -2.98 -1.06 -8.92
N LEU A 190 -4.29 -1.17 -9.11
CA LEU A 190 -5.15 -0.05 -9.43
C LEU A 190 -5.41 0.81 -8.18
N TYR A 191 -5.83 2.06 -8.40
CA TYR A 191 -6.27 2.93 -7.33
C TYR A 191 -7.40 2.26 -6.52
N ARG A 192 -7.23 2.19 -5.19
CA ARG A 192 -8.10 1.51 -4.22
C ARG A 192 -8.29 -0.01 -4.41
N MET A 193 -7.58 -0.65 -5.34
CA MET A 193 -7.75 -2.06 -5.70
C MET A 193 -7.82 -2.99 -4.49
N VAL A 194 -6.77 -3.00 -3.66
CA VAL A 194 -6.67 -3.90 -2.51
C VAL A 194 -7.84 -3.69 -1.52
N ARG A 195 -8.24 -2.44 -1.29
CA ARG A 195 -9.33 -2.09 -0.37
C ARG A 195 -10.69 -2.52 -0.91
N ILE A 196 -10.91 -2.42 -2.22
CA ILE A 196 -12.17 -2.85 -2.85
C ILE A 196 -12.23 -4.37 -2.90
N LEU A 197 -11.10 -5.05 -3.19
CA LEU A 197 -11.00 -6.51 -3.11
C LEU A 197 -11.35 -7.01 -1.70
N VAL A 198 -10.72 -6.46 -0.66
CA VAL A 198 -11.01 -6.81 0.74
C VAL A 198 -12.48 -6.57 1.09
N GLY A 199 -13.04 -5.40 0.72
CA GLY A 199 -14.45 -5.10 0.98
C GLY A 199 -15.41 -6.05 0.29
N THR A 200 -15.08 -6.46 -0.93
CA THR A 200 -15.88 -7.42 -1.69
C THR A 200 -15.77 -8.83 -1.11
N MET A 201 -14.57 -9.27 -0.73
CA MET A 201 -14.38 -10.56 -0.05
C MET A 201 -15.06 -10.59 1.32
N LEU A 202 -15.13 -9.49 2.06
CA LEU A 202 -15.93 -9.43 3.29
C LEU A 202 -17.41 -9.68 3.04
N ARG A 203 -17.97 -9.18 1.94
CA ARG A 203 -19.35 -9.51 1.54
C ARG A 203 -19.53 -11.00 1.29
N VAL A 204 -18.54 -11.65 0.70
CA VAL A 204 -18.49 -13.12 0.53
C VAL A 204 -18.42 -13.82 1.89
N GLY A 205 -17.56 -13.35 2.80
CA GLY A 205 -17.42 -13.90 4.15
C GLY A 205 -18.70 -13.80 4.98
N TYR A 206 -19.52 -12.77 4.75
CA TYR A 206 -20.86 -12.60 5.33
C TYR A 206 -21.98 -13.35 4.59
N ASN A 207 -21.67 -14.10 3.53
CA ASN A 207 -22.65 -14.77 2.65
C ASN A 207 -23.66 -13.80 1.99
N SER A 208 -23.36 -12.50 1.97
CA SER A 208 -24.16 -11.47 1.28
C SER A 208 -23.81 -11.33 -0.21
N LEU A 209 -22.72 -12.00 -0.63
CA LEU A 209 -22.29 -12.13 -2.01
C LEU A 209 -21.80 -13.56 -2.23
N ARG A 210 -22.23 -14.21 -3.31
CA ARG A 210 -21.75 -15.55 -3.64
C ARG A 210 -20.36 -15.49 -4.27
N ALA A 211 -19.53 -16.51 -4.03
CA ALA A 211 -18.17 -16.56 -4.57
C ALA A 211 -18.14 -16.55 -6.11
N GLU A 212 -19.14 -17.13 -6.77
CA GLU A 212 -19.22 -17.16 -8.24
C GLU A 212 -19.48 -15.75 -8.79
N LYS A 213 -20.24 -14.91 -8.08
CA LYS A 213 -20.43 -13.50 -8.46
C LYS A 213 -19.15 -12.68 -8.28
N PHE A 214 -18.27 -13.07 -7.35
CA PHE A 214 -16.94 -12.48 -7.23
C PHE A 214 -16.08 -12.79 -8.45
N GLN A 215 -16.06 -14.05 -8.90
CA GLN A 215 -15.34 -14.46 -10.10
C GLN A 215 -15.88 -13.79 -11.38
N GLU A 216 -17.20 -13.68 -11.50
CA GLU A 216 -17.84 -12.96 -12.61
C GLU A 216 -17.36 -11.51 -12.73
N MET A 217 -17.12 -10.81 -11.61
CA MET A 217 -16.57 -9.44 -11.64
C MET A 217 -15.15 -9.37 -12.19
N LEU A 218 -14.32 -10.39 -11.95
CA LEU A 218 -12.97 -10.47 -12.53
C LEU A 218 -13.01 -10.72 -14.04
N TRP A 219 -13.98 -11.49 -14.53
CA TRP A 219 -14.14 -11.76 -15.96
C TRP A 219 -14.77 -10.61 -16.73
N THR A 220 -15.78 -9.96 -16.14
CA THR A 220 -16.55 -8.90 -16.80
C THR A 220 -15.92 -7.51 -16.66
N GLY A 221 -15.09 -7.30 -15.65
CA GLY A 221 -14.60 -5.96 -15.29
C GLY A 221 -15.70 -5.02 -14.76
N GLU A 222 -16.94 -5.51 -14.57
CA GLU A 222 -18.07 -4.68 -14.17
C GLU A 222 -18.12 -4.44 -12.66
N ARG A 223 -18.09 -3.15 -12.28
CA ARG A 223 -18.09 -2.71 -10.87
C ARG A 223 -19.42 -2.90 -10.14
N ARG A 224 -20.53 -3.21 -10.82
CA ARG A 224 -21.91 -3.14 -10.28
C ARG A 224 -22.08 -3.87 -8.93
N ASN A 225 -21.39 -4.99 -8.75
CA ASN A 225 -21.49 -5.82 -7.54
C ASN A 225 -20.31 -5.69 -6.59
N ALA A 226 -19.30 -4.85 -6.90
CA ALA A 226 -18.13 -4.70 -6.06
C ALA A 226 -18.51 -4.08 -4.70
N GLY A 227 -17.85 -4.52 -3.63
CA GLY A 227 -17.98 -3.90 -2.32
C GLY A 227 -17.38 -2.48 -2.29
N PRO A 228 -17.72 -1.66 -1.28
CA PRO A 228 -17.04 -0.40 -1.07
C PRO A 228 -15.56 -0.64 -0.70
N ALA A 229 -14.71 0.34 -0.97
CA ALA A 229 -13.34 0.33 -0.46
C ALA A 229 -13.38 0.38 1.07
N VAL A 230 -12.80 -0.61 1.74
CA VAL A 230 -12.68 -0.60 3.21
C VAL A 230 -11.75 0.51 3.71
N ALA A 231 -11.73 0.75 5.02
CA ALA A 231 -10.91 1.80 5.63
C ALA A 231 -9.42 1.68 5.27
N ALA A 232 -8.73 2.80 5.12
CA ALA A 232 -7.33 2.82 4.72
C ALA A 232 -6.37 2.27 5.79
N GLN A 233 -6.70 2.48 7.07
CA GLN A 233 -5.85 2.16 8.23
C GLN A 233 -5.51 0.66 8.36
N GLY A 234 -6.29 -0.24 7.75
CA GLY A 234 -5.94 -1.66 7.73
C GLY A 234 -4.86 -2.01 6.71
N LEU A 235 -4.62 -1.14 5.72
CA LEU A 235 -3.74 -1.40 4.59
C LEU A 235 -2.31 -0.93 4.86
N THR A 236 -1.35 -1.77 4.52
CA THR A 236 0.09 -1.46 4.61
C THR A 236 0.81 -1.93 3.35
N LEU A 237 1.53 -1.04 2.68
CA LEU A 237 2.53 -1.43 1.68
C LEU A 237 3.71 -2.11 2.41
N ARG A 238 3.89 -3.40 2.19
CA ARG A 238 4.91 -4.21 2.88
C ARG A 238 6.27 -4.06 2.23
N ALA A 239 6.33 -4.21 0.92
CA ALA A 239 7.57 -4.20 0.16
C ALA A 239 7.34 -3.86 -1.32
N VAL A 240 8.41 -3.37 -1.95
CA VAL A 240 8.57 -3.25 -3.40
C VAL A 240 9.78 -4.09 -3.79
N ILE A 241 9.62 -4.92 -4.81
CA ILE A 241 10.67 -5.81 -5.31
C ILE A 241 11.09 -5.32 -6.70
N TYR A 242 12.39 -5.34 -6.95
CA TYR A 242 13.08 -4.96 -8.19
C TYR A 242 13.78 -6.21 -8.76
#